data_AF-A0A2M9P526-F1
#
_entry.id   AF-A0A2M9P526-F1
#
_cell.length_a   1.000
_cell.length_b   1.000
_cell.length_c   1.000
_cell.angle_alpha   90.00
_cell.angle_beta   90.00
_cell.angle_gamma   90.00
#
_symmetry.space_group_name_H-M   'P 1'
#
loop_
_entity.id
_entity.type
_entity.pdbx_description
1 polymer ?
#
loop_
_entity_poly.entity_id
_entity_poly.type
_entity_poly.pdbx_seq_one_letter_code
_entity_poly.pdbx_strand_id
1 'polypeptide(L)'
;PRRGLVLVDPSYEVKTEYAAIAGFTRRLLAKWPEAAVLIWYPLLPAGRHAALAPLAAAPRAGAGRSLLRGEDRIRRDRRFHPPPAGEVA
;
A
#
# COMPACT_ATOMS: atom_id res chain seq x y z
N PRO A 1 3.14 9.30 27.50
CA PRO A 1 2.64 9.11 26.13
C PRO A 1 3.44 8.03 25.36
N ARG A 2 2.78 6.92 25.00
CA ARG A 2 3.38 5.85 24.18
C ARG A 2 3.19 6.17 22.69
N ARG A 3 3.81 7.24 22.19
CA ARG A 3 3.70 7.59 20.77
C ARG A 3 4.85 6.96 20.00
N GLY A 4 4.56 6.35 18.85
CA GLY A 4 5.57 5.75 17.98
C GLY A 4 5.01 5.45 16.59
N LEU A 5 5.92 5.30 15.64
CA LEU A 5 5.62 5.03 14.24
C LEU A 5 6.12 3.63 13.86
N VAL A 6 5.29 2.87 13.16
CA VAL A 6 5.65 1.61 12.53
C VAL A 6 5.55 1.77 11.01
N LEU A 7 6.69 1.64 10.33
CA LEU A 7 6.75 1.53 8.88
C LEU A 7 6.64 0.06 8.49
N VAL A 8 5.72 -0.26 7.59
CA VAL A 8 5.54 -1.60 7.03
C VAL A 8 5.75 -1.53 5.53
N ASP A 9 6.86 -2.10 5.07
CA ASP A 9 7.31 -2.06 3.67
C ASP A 9 7.84 -3.45 3.22
N PRO A 10 6.94 -4.39 2.90
CA PRO A 10 7.35 -5.69 2.35
C PRO A 10 7.57 -5.61 0.83
N SER A 11 8.24 -6.63 0.26
CA SER A 11 8.51 -6.67 -1.18
C SER A 11 7.29 -7.01 -2.05
N TYR A 12 6.23 -7.59 -1.48
CA TYR A 12 5.00 -8.01 -2.18
C TYR A 12 5.20 -9.15 -3.21
N GLU A 13 6.23 -9.98 -3.02
CA GLU A 13 6.48 -11.18 -3.83
C GLU A 13 5.47 -12.30 -3.56
N VAL A 14 4.99 -12.39 -2.32
CA VAL A 14 4.07 -13.44 -1.89
C VAL A 14 2.64 -12.91 -1.90
N LYS A 15 1.77 -13.61 -2.63
CA LYS A 15 0.37 -13.20 -2.88
C LYS A 15 -0.42 -12.90 -1.60
N THR A 16 -0.06 -13.53 -0.48
CA THR A 16 -0.76 -13.42 0.81
C THR A 16 -0.27 -12.25 1.66
N GLU A 17 0.80 -11.54 1.28
CA GLU A 17 1.39 -10.47 2.09
C GLU A 17 0.41 -9.34 2.40
N TYR A 18 -0.40 -8.90 1.43
CA TYR A 18 -1.42 -7.87 1.67
C TYR A 18 -2.38 -8.24 2.81
N ALA A 19 -2.84 -9.50 2.83
CA ALA A 19 -3.74 -9.99 3.87
C ALA A 19 -3.01 -10.16 5.22
N ALA A 20 -1.75 -10.62 5.18
CA ALA A 20 -0.92 -10.75 6.38
C ALA A 20 -0.67 -9.39 7.05
N ILE A 21 -0.36 -8.36 6.26
CA ILE A 21 -0.18 -6.98 6.72
C ILE A 21 -1.47 -6.45 7.34
N ALA A 22 -2.62 -6.62 6.68
CA ALA A 22 -3.90 -6.19 7.24
C ALA A 22 -4.16 -6.84 8.62
N GLY A 23 -3.92 -8.14 8.74
CA GLY A 23 -4.04 -8.86 10.01
C GLY A 23 -3.04 -8.38 11.07
N PHE A 24 -1.79 -8.16 10.68
CA PHE A 24 -0.75 -7.61 11.55
C PHE A 24 -1.13 -6.24 12.10
N THR A 25 -1.52 -5.30 11.23
CA THR A 25 -1.89 -3.93 11.62
C THR A 25 -3.07 -3.92 12.57
N ARG A 26 -4.08 -4.76 12.35
CA ARG A 26 -5.22 -4.88 13.29
C ARG A 26 -4.78 -5.35 14.67
N ARG A 27 -3.92 -6.37 14.74
CA ARG A 27 -3.39 -6.88 16.02
C ARG A 27 -2.48 -5.87 16.71
N LEU A 28 -1.67 -5.15 15.94
CA LEU A 28 -0.80 -4.09 16.44
C LEU A 28 -1.61 -2.97 17.08
N LEU A 29 -2.59 -2.43 16.37
CA LEU A 29 -3.43 -1.32 16.86
C LEU A 29 -4.33 -1.73 18.04
N ALA A 30 -4.67 -3.02 18.17
CA ALA A 30 -5.36 -3.52 19.37
C ALA A 30 -4.46 -3.54 20.61
N LYS A 31 -3.15 -3.78 20.44
CA LYS A 31 -2.16 -3.80 21.53
C LYS A 31 -1.57 -2.43 21.84
N TRP A 32 -1.45 -1.59 20.82
CA TRP A 32 -0.87 -0.25 20.89
C TRP A 32 -1.75 0.75 20.11
N PRO A 33 -2.84 1.22 20.73
CA PRO A 33 -3.82 2.10 20.07
C PRO A 33 -3.25 3.45 19.61
N GLU A 34 -2.20 3.95 20.27
CA GLU A 34 -1.54 5.22 19.96
C GLU A 34 -0.45 5.10 18.88
N ALA A 35 -0.20 3.91 18.33
CA ALA A 35 0.76 3.73 17.24
C ALA A 35 0.28 4.41 15.96
N ALA A 36 1.16 5.16 15.31
CA ALA A 36 1.02 5.51 13.90
C ALA A 36 1.55 4.34 13.06
N VAL A 37 0.81 3.92 12.03
CA VAL A 37 1.23 2.85 11.13
C VAL A 37 1.20 3.36 9.70
N LEU A 38 2.34 3.31 9.02
CA LEU A 38 2.47 3.66 7.62
C LEU A 38 2.77 2.38 6.82
N ILE A 39 1.88 2.07 5.87
CA ILE A 39 2.02 0.90 5.01
C ILE A 39 2.34 1.40 3.61
N TRP A 40 3.51 1.04 3.10
CA TRP A 40 3.82 1.22 1.69
C TRP A 40 3.33 0.00 0.90
N TYR A 41 2.67 0.22 -0.24
CA TYR A 41 2.23 -0.88 -1.11
C TYR A 41 2.16 -0.49 -2.58
N PRO A 42 2.51 -1.40 -3.51
CA PRO A 42 2.42 -1.15 -4.94
C PRO A 42 1.01 -1.43 -5.48
N LEU A 43 0.59 -0.63 -6.48
CA LEU A 43 -0.66 -0.83 -7.21
C LEU A 43 -0.48 -1.79 -8.38
N LEU A 44 -0.39 -3.08 -8.07
CA LEU A 44 -0.21 -4.12 -9.09
C LEU A 44 -1.53 -4.45 -9.82
N PRO A 45 -1.50 -4.85 -11.11
CA PRO A 45 -2.69 -5.16 -11.90
C PRO A 45 -3.62 -6.22 -11.27
N ALA A 46 -3.06 -7.14 -10.50
CA ALA A 46 -3.81 -8.20 -9.84
C ALA A 46 -4.73 -7.72 -8.69
N GLY A 47 -4.71 -6.43 -8.34
CA GLY A 47 -5.69 -5.85 -7.42
C GLY A 47 -5.60 -6.31 -5.96
N ARG A 48 -4.53 -7.02 -5.57
CA ARG A 48 -4.40 -7.64 -4.23
C ARG A 48 -4.37 -6.62 -3.07
N HIS A 49 -4.01 -5.38 -3.34
CA HIS A 49 -4.07 -4.27 -2.39
C HIS A 49 -5.46 -4.04 -1.79
N ALA A 50 -6.54 -4.52 -2.45
CA ALA A 50 -7.89 -4.48 -1.90
C ALA A 50 -8.02 -5.17 -0.54
N ALA A 51 -7.15 -6.13 -0.20
CA ALA A 51 -7.11 -6.76 1.11
C ALA A 51 -6.77 -5.78 2.26
N LEU A 52 -6.23 -4.60 1.98
CA LEU A 52 -5.97 -3.54 2.95
C LEU A 52 -7.21 -2.67 3.24
N ALA A 53 -8.26 -2.72 2.39
CA ALA A 53 -9.44 -1.88 2.52
C ALA A 53 -10.13 -1.94 3.90
N PRO A 54 -10.21 -3.08 4.60
CA PRO A 54 -10.80 -3.13 5.94
C PRO A 54 -10.08 -2.27 6.99
N LEU A 55 -8.81 -1.91 6.78
CA LEU A 55 -8.09 -1.00 7.67
C LEU A 55 -8.69 0.42 7.66
N ALA A 56 -9.35 0.81 6.57
CA ALA A 56 -10.05 2.08 6.44
C ALA A 56 -11.43 2.09 7.09
N ALA A 57 -12.09 0.94 7.14
CA ALA A 57 -13.45 0.81 7.69
C ALA A 57 -13.47 0.56 9.21
N ALA A 58 -12.31 0.33 9.84
CA ALA A 58 -12.24 0.03 11.27
C ALA A 58 -12.80 1.19 12.12
N PRO A 59 -13.65 0.92 13.14
CA PRO A 59 -14.26 1.94 13.97
C PRO A 59 -13.22 2.90 14.56
N ARG A 60 -13.53 4.20 14.49
CA ARG A 60 -12.71 5.28 15.04
C ARG A 60 -12.83 5.26 16.57
N ALA A 61 -12.00 4.49 17.24
CA ALA A 61 -11.86 4.57 18.68
C ALA A 61 -11.06 5.84 19.03
N GLY A 62 -11.76 6.87 19.52
CA GLY A 62 -11.17 8.11 20.06
C GLY A 62 -10.85 9.19 19.02
N ALA A 63 -10.80 10.45 19.50
CA ALA A 63 -10.36 11.60 18.74
C ALA A 63 -8.85 11.46 18.42
N GLY A 64 -8.50 11.19 17.15
CA GLY A 64 -7.09 11.16 16.72
C GLY A 64 -6.72 10.09 15.68
N ARG A 65 -7.58 9.11 15.37
CA ARG A 65 -7.29 8.13 14.32
C ARG A 65 -7.74 8.65 12.94
N SER A 66 -6.80 9.27 12.23
CA SER A 66 -6.92 9.61 10.81
C SER A 66 -6.26 8.51 9.98
N LEU A 67 -6.97 7.96 8.99
CA LEU A 67 -6.35 7.17 7.93
C LEU A 67 -6.23 8.04 6.69
N LEU A 68 -5.01 8.18 6.20
CA LEU A 68 -4.75 8.72 4.87
C LEU A 68 -4.42 7.55 3.93
N ARG A 69 -5.10 7.49 2.79
CA ARG A 69 -4.76 6.59 1.69
C ARG A 69 -4.42 7.43 0.48
N GLY A 70 -3.13 7.58 0.20
CA GLY A 70 -2.62 8.13 -1.05
C GLY A 70 -2.32 7.00 -2.02
N GLU A 71 -2.83 7.10 -3.25
CA GLU A 71 -2.54 6.18 -4.33
C GLU A 71 -2.11 6.99 -5.54
N ASP A 72 -0.93 6.67 -6.09
CA ASP A 72 -0.46 7.28 -7.32
C ASP A 72 -0.23 6.20 -8.38
N ARG A 73 -0.73 6.45 -9.60
CA ARG A 73 -0.63 5.56 -10.75
C ARG A 73 0.23 6.25 -11.79
N ILE A 74 1.50 5.87 -11.82
CA ILE A 74 2.43 6.34 -12.84
C ILE A 74 1.89 5.90 -14.22
N ARG A 75 1.48 6.88 -15.04
CA ARG A 75 1.11 6.64 -16.44
C ARG A 75 2.36 6.18 -17.18
N ARG A 76 2.34 4.98 -17.76
CA ARG A 76 3.37 4.58 -18.73
C ARG A 76 3.15 5.40 -20.00
N ASP A 77 3.92 6.47 -20.18
CA ASP A 77 3.99 7.16 -21.47
C ASP A 77 4.63 6.19 -22.47
N ARG A 78 3.84 5.64 -23.41
CA ARG A 78 4.35 4.81 -24.50
C ARG A 78 5.00 5.72 -25.54
N ARG A 79 6.22 6.17 -25.28
CA ARG A 79 7.10 6.73 -26.30
C ARG A 79 8.32 5.84 -26.50
N PHE A 80 8.06 4.66 -27.04
CA PHE A 80 9.06 3.92 -27.80
C PHE A 80 8.51 3.80 -29.22
N HIS A 81 8.85 4.77 -30.08
CA HIS A 81 8.65 4.67 -31.51
C HIS A 81 9.94 4.07 -32.08
N PRO A 82 9.98 2.77 -32.44
CA PRO A 82 11.13 2.24 -33.15
C PRO A 82 11.24 2.98 -34.50
N PRO A 83 12.46 3.33 -34.96
CA PRO A 83 12.63 3.94 -36.27
C PRO A 83 12.06 3.01 -37.35
N PRO A 84 11.45 3.54 -38.42
CA PRO A 84 10.93 2.71 -39.50
C PRO A 84 12.04 1.85 -40.08
N ALA A 85 11.80 0.54 -40.15
CA ALA A 85 12.72 -0.41 -40.75
C ALA A 85 12.74 -0.17 -42.26
N GLY A 86 13.79 0.51 -42.75
CA GLY A 86 13.92 0.76 -44.17
C GLY A 86 14.91 1.86 -44.53
N GLU A 87 16.17 1.71 -44.14
CA GLU A 87 17.27 2.26 -44.94
C GLU A 87 18.49 1.36 -44.78
N VAL A 88 18.50 0.28 -45.57
CA VAL A 88 19.73 -0.36 -45.99
C VAL A 88 19.73 -0.18 -47.51
N ALA A 89 20.49 0.82 -47.96
CA ALA A 89 20.91 0.98 -49.34
C ALA A 89 22.42 0.71 -49.40
#